data_AF-A0A1D2WY09-F1
#
_entry.id   AF-A0A1D2WY09-F1
#
_cell.length_a   1.000
_cell.length_b   1.000
_cell.length_c   1.000
_cell.angle_alpha   90.00
_cell.angle_beta   90.00
_cell.angle_gamma   90.00
#
_symmetry.space_group_name_H-M   'P 1'
#
loop_
_entity.id
_entity.type
_entity.pdbx_description
1 polymer ?
#
loop_
_entity_poly.entity_id
_entity_poly.type
_entity_poly.pdbx_seq_one_letter_code
_entity_poly.pdbx_strand_id
1 'polypeptide(L)'
;MKANAFAFYSLNGNNLIEFKNCSKAENVCEFLEKIVEENKGKIVVLILDNSKTHHSIKTVTKAKELGIILVFLPPYSPDLNPVEYVWKTIKRKVSVTFVQSKQHLRNIIKKEFIRVENSENSLSFAKRWMETFHQQIKSVIC
;
A
#
# COMPACT_ATOMS: atom_id res chain seq x y z
N MET A 1 -13.61 -3.79 16.99
CA MET A 1 -12.94 -2.49 16.77
C MET A 1 -12.35 -2.44 15.37
N LYS A 2 -12.41 -1.30 14.65
CA LYS A 2 -11.90 -1.15 13.29
C LYS A 2 -11.02 0.10 13.14
N ALA A 3 -9.96 0.01 12.34
CA ALA A 3 -9.11 1.13 11.96
C ALA A 3 -8.87 1.08 10.44
N ASN A 4 -9.21 2.16 9.73
CA ASN A 4 -8.97 2.25 8.29
C ASN A 4 -7.55 2.74 8.06
N ALA A 5 -6.65 1.80 7.78
CA ALA A 5 -5.25 2.05 7.53
C ALA A 5 -5.00 2.14 6.02
N PHE A 6 -4.26 3.17 5.63
CA PHE A 6 -3.75 3.38 4.29
C PHE A 6 -2.25 3.20 4.37
N ALA A 7 -1.71 2.28 3.59
CA ALA A 7 -0.28 1.99 3.61
C ALA A 7 0.28 2.03 2.19
N PHE A 8 1.45 2.65 2.06
CA PHE A 8 2.28 2.66 0.87
C PHE A 8 3.60 2.00 1.24
N TYR A 9 3.84 0.86 0.62
CA TYR A 9 5.06 0.09 0.79
C TYR A 9 5.90 0.22 -0.48
N SER A 10 7.02 0.95 -0.38
CA SER A 10 7.97 1.25 -1.43
C SER A 10 9.21 0.35 -1.34
N LEU A 11 9.76 0.01 -2.51
CA LEU A 11 10.96 -0.82 -2.61
C LEU A 11 12.26 0.01 -2.55
N ASN A 12 12.19 1.27 -2.98
CA ASN A 12 13.33 2.17 -3.15
C ASN A 12 13.00 3.60 -2.72
N GLY A 13 12.01 3.76 -1.85
CA GLY A 13 11.49 5.03 -1.37
C GLY A 13 11.07 4.96 0.09
N ASN A 14 10.46 6.05 0.55
CA ASN A 14 9.96 6.18 1.90
C ASN A 14 8.59 5.53 2.00
N ASN A 15 8.47 4.59 2.93
CA ASN A 15 7.21 3.96 3.27
C ASN A 15 6.31 4.93 4.04
N LEU A 16 5.00 4.80 3.86
CA LEU A 16 4.03 5.66 4.53
C LEU A 16 2.85 4.85 5.05
N ILE A 17 2.40 5.14 6.27
CA ILE A 17 1.17 4.57 6.81
C ILE A 17 0.35 5.63 7.55
N GLU A 18 -0.91 5.79 7.14
CA GLU A 18 -1.86 6.72 7.73
C GLU A 18 -3.15 6.03 8.14
N PHE A 19 -3.86 6.65 9.09
CA PHE A 19 -5.20 6.20 9.47
C PHE A 19 -6.22 7.28 9.13
N LYS A 20 -7.17 6.93 8.29
CA LYS A 20 -8.27 7.80 7.89
C LYS A 20 -9.58 7.36 8.56
N ASN A 21 -10.59 8.21 8.49
CA ASN A 21 -11.91 7.90 9.05
C ASN A 21 -12.75 7.05 8.09
N CYS A 22 -12.60 7.26 6.78
CA CYS A 22 -13.27 6.48 5.74
C CYS A 22 -12.34 6.21 4.55
N SER A 23 -12.77 5.29 3.67
CA SER A 23 -12.02 4.88 2.47
C SER A 23 -12.58 5.51 1.19
N LYS A 24 -13.00 6.77 1.27
CA LYS A 24 -13.55 7.52 0.13
C LYS A 24 -12.43 8.04 -0.76
N ALA A 25 -12.78 8.44 -1.99
CA ALA A 25 -11.82 8.94 -2.98
C ALA A 25 -11.04 10.16 -2.48
N GLU A 26 -11.66 11.02 -1.67
CA GLU A 26 -11.00 12.17 -1.03
C GLU A 26 -9.82 11.72 -0.16
N ASN A 27 -10.03 10.71 0.68
CA ASN A 27 -8.99 10.20 1.57
C ASN A 27 -7.87 9.50 0.80
N VAL A 28 -8.20 8.87 -0.34
CA VAL A 28 -7.19 8.32 -1.26
C VAL A 28 -6.36 9.45 -1.87
N CYS A 29 -7.00 10.52 -2.36
CA CYS A 29 -6.32 11.67 -2.95
C CYS A 29 -5.34 12.34 -1.96
N GLU A 30 -5.80 12.61 -0.74
CA GLU A 30 -4.93 13.13 0.33
C GLU A 30 -3.74 12.21 0.62
N PHE A 31 -3.94 10.89 0.50
CA PHE A 31 -2.85 9.93 0.72
C PHE A 31 -1.86 9.91 -0.45
N LEU A 32 -2.33 10.07 -1.70
CA LEU A 32 -1.46 10.20 -2.87
C LEU A 32 -0.57 11.44 -2.79
N GLU A 33 -1.12 12.57 -2.35
CA GLU A 33 -0.36 13.82 -2.16
C GLU A 33 0.80 13.61 -1.18
N LYS A 34 0.54 12.92 -0.07
CA LYS A 34 1.57 12.60 0.92
C LYS A 34 2.62 11.62 0.42
N ILE A 35 2.23 10.62 -0.37
CA ILE A 35 3.20 9.69 -0.98
C ILE A 35 4.22 10.47 -1.81
N VAL A 36 3.75 11.40 -2.65
CA VAL A 36 4.63 12.22 -3.49
C VAL A 36 5.45 13.20 -2.65
N GLU A 37 4.86 13.77 -1.60
CA GLU A 37 5.59 14.67 -0.70
C GLU A 37 6.75 13.97 0.01
N GLU A 38 6.52 12.77 0.54
CA GLU A 38 7.54 11.98 1.24
C GLU A 38 8.57 11.37 0.27
N ASN A 39 8.26 11.31 -1.03
CA ASN A 39 9.12 10.75 -2.08
C ASN A 39 9.48 11.77 -3.16
N LYS A 40 9.62 13.06 -2.78
CA LYS A 40 9.98 14.16 -3.68
C LYS A 40 11.21 13.82 -4.52
N GLY A 41 11.13 14.07 -5.82
CA GLY A 41 12.21 13.82 -6.78
C GLY A 41 12.30 12.39 -7.31
N LYS A 42 11.41 11.47 -6.88
CA LYS A 42 11.31 10.10 -7.42
C LYS A 42 10.09 9.96 -8.31
N ILE A 43 10.20 9.11 -9.32
CA ILE A 43 9.04 8.65 -10.09
C ILE A 43 8.28 7.64 -9.23
N VAL A 44 7.01 7.92 -8.96
CA VAL A 44 6.16 7.03 -8.17
C VAL A 44 5.32 6.18 -9.12
N VAL A 45 5.57 4.86 -9.10
CA VAL A 45 4.73 3.86 -9.76
C VAL A 45 3.93 3.15 -8.67
N LEU A 46 2.61 3.31 -8.69
CA LEU A 46 1.69 2.70 -7.74
C LEU A 46 1.03 1.48 -8.35
N ILE A 47 1.25 0.33 -7.71
CA ILE A 47 0.61 -0.94 -8.07
C ILE A 47 -0.60 -1.13 -7.14
N LEU A 48 -1.80 -1.16 -7.72
CA LEU A 48 -3.07 -1.18 -6.99
C LEU A 48 -3.94 -2.37 -7.38
N ASP A 49 -4.78 -2.80 -6.44
CA ASP A 49 -5.86 -3.74 -6.75
C ASP A 49 -7.01 -3.06 -7.50
N ASN A 50 -8.04 -3.84 -7.85
CA ASN A 50 -9.21 -3.34 -8.60
C ASN A 50 -10.33 -2.79 -7.71
N SER A 51 -10.01 -2.29 -6.51
CA SER A 51 -11.00 -1.60 -5.68
C SER A 51 -11.63 -0.42 -6.43
N LYS A 52 -12.96 -0.30 -6.34
CA LYS A 52 -13.73 0.76 -7.04
C LYS A 52 -13.23 2.17 -6.72
N THR A 53 -12.72 2.41 -5.52
CA THR A 53 -12.20 3.73 -5.13
C THR A 53 -10.94 4.08 -5.91
N HIS A 54 -10.05 3.12 -6.17
CA HIS A 54 -8.81 3.33 -6.92
C HIS A 54 -9.09 3.65 -8.40
N HIS A 55 -10.15 3.07 -8.94
CA HIS A 55 -10.64 3.32 -10.31
C HIS A 55 -11.52 4.58 -10.42
N SER A 56 -11.81 5.27 -9.33
CA SER A 56 -12.65 6.48 -9.40
C SER A 56 -11.96 7.55 -10.25
N ILE A 57 -12.74 8.26 -11.08
CA ILE A 57 -12.23 9.35 -11.93
C ILE A 57 -11.42 10.34 -11.09
N LYS A 58 -11.90 10.67 -9.89
CA LYS A 58 -11.22 11.57 -8.96
C LYS A 58 -9.82 11.08 -8.57
N THR A 59 -9.68 9.79 -8.21
CA THR A 59 -8.39 9.21 -7.85
C THR A 59 -7.44 9.14 -9.05
N VAL A 60 -7.92 8.72 -10.22
CA VAL A 60 -7.10 8.62 -11.44
C VAL A 60 -6.62 10.00 -11.91
N THR A 61 -7.51 11.00 -11.92
CA THR A 61 -7.15 12.38 -12.28
C THR A 61 -6.12 12.95 -11.31
N LYS A 62 -6.34 12.79 -9.99
CA LYS A 62 -5.37 13.26 -8.98
C LYS A 62 -4.01 12.58 -9.13
N ALA A 63 -3.97 11.27 -9.37
CA ALA A 63 -2.71 10.56 -9.60
C ALA A 63 -1.96 11.13 -10.82
N LYS A 64 -2.67 11.41 -11.91
CA LYS A 64 -2.10 12.02 -13.12
C LYS A 64 -1.56 13.44 -12.84
N GLU A 65 -2.31 14.27 -12.12
CA GLU A 65 -1.86 15.62 -11.71
C GLU A 65 -0.57 15.58 -10.89
N LEU A 66 -0.44 14.56 -10.04
CA LEU A 66 0.72 14.35 -9.19
C LEU A 66 1.89 13.64 -9.90
N GLY A 67 1.75 13.28 -11.18
CA GLY A 67 2.77 12.55 -11.92
C GLY A 67 2.96 11.09 -11.47
N ILE A 68 1.96 10.52 -10.81
CA ILE A 68 1.97 9.12 -10.36
C ILE A 68 1.51 8.22 -11.50
N ILE A 69 2.29 7.17 -11.78
CA ILE A 69 1.92 6.13 -12.74
C ILE A 69 1.12 5.06 -12.00
N LEU A 70 -0.16 4.90 -12.35
CA LEU A 70 -1.02 3.86 -11.80
C LEU A 70 -0.93 2.59 -12.64
N VAL A 71 -0.65 1.46 -11.98
CA VAL A 71 -0.65 0.12 -12.57
C VAL A 71 -1.67 -0.71 -11.81
N PHE A 72 -2.72 -1.16 -12.49
CA PHE A 72 -3.74 -2.01 -11.89
C PHE A 72 -3.41 -3.48 -12.12
N LEU A 73 -3.50 -4.28 -11.06
CA LEU A 73 -3.31 -5.72 -11.16
C LEU A 73 -4.43 -6.36 -12.00
N PRO A 74 -4.17 -7.50 -12.67
CA PRO A 74 -5.21 -8.29 -13.33
C PRO A 74 -6.40 -8.61 -12.38
N PRO A 75 -7.63 -8.69 -12.90
CA PRO A 75 -8.80 -9.07 -12.10
C PRO A 75 -8.60 -10.42 -11.38
N TYR A 76 -9.24 -10.56 -10.21
CA TYR A 76 -9.26 -11.79 -9.41
C TYR A 76 -7.88 -12.39 -9.06
N SER A 77 -6.85 -11.55 -9.00
CA SER A 77 -5.47 -12.00 -8.77
C SER A 77 -4.92 -11.47 -7.44
N PRO A 78 -5.56 -11.78 -6.29
CA PRO A 78 -5.15 -11.26 -4.98
C PRO A 78 -3.76 -11.75 -4.58
N ASP A 79 -3.32 -12.90 -5.09
CA ASP A 79 -1.97 -13.44 -4.89
C ASP A 79 -0.89 -12.53 -5.50
N LEU A 80 -1.27 -11.66 -6.44
CA LEU A 80 -0.37 -10.68 -7.05
C LEU A 80 -0.24 -9.41 -6.21
N ASN A 81 -1.05 -9.19 -5.17
CA ASN A 81 -0.96 -7.95 -4.41
C ASN A 81 0.09 -8.07 -3.31
N PRO A 82 1.28 -7.42 -3.45
CA PRO A 82 2.38 -7.61 -2.51
C PRO A 82 2.00 -7.14 -1.09
N VAL A 83 1.10 -6.15 -1.00
CA VAL A 83 0.66 -5.60 0.27
C VAL A 83 -0.13 -6.61 1.10
N GLU A 84 -0.72 -7.64 0.50
CA GLU A 84 -1.43 -8.69 1.25
C GLU A 84 -0.51 -9.45 2.20
N TYR A 85 0.77 -9.63 1.85
CA TYR A 85 1.74 -10.23 2.76
C TYR A 85 1.99 -9.36 3.99
N VAL A 86 2.15 -8.05 3.78
CA VAL A 86 2.30 -7.06 4.85
C VAL A 86 1.07 -7.08 5.75
N TRP A 87 -0.13 -7.00 5.17
CA TRP A 87 -1.38 -7.04 5.93
C TRP A 87 -1.60 -8.37 6.64
N LYS A 88 -1.23 -9.51 6.04
CA LYS A 88 -1.33 -10.83 6.68
C LYS A 88 -0.46 -10.91 7.92
N THR A 89 0.75 -10.36 7.86
CA THR A 89 1.68 -10.28 9.00
C THR A 89 1.11 -9.41 10.11
N ILE A 90 0.62 -8.21 9.76
CA ILE A 90 -0.01 -7.30 10.72
C ILE A 90 -1.26 -7.93 11.35
N LYS A 91 -2.16 -8.52 10.53
CA LYS A 91 -3.40 -9.17 10.99
C LYS A 91 -3.12 -10.30 11.98
N ARG A 92 -2.11 -11.14 11.70
CA ARG A 92 -1.67 -12.22 12.61
C ARG A 92 -1.17 -11.68 13.96
N LYS A 93 -0.42 -10.58 13.95
CA LYS A 93 0.03 -9.97 15.21
C LYS A 93 -1.14 -9.40 16.01
N VAL A 94 -2.05 -8.70 15.33
CA VAL A 94 -3.25 -8.13 15.95
C VAL A 94 -4.13 -9.24 16.54
N SER A 95 -4.29 -10.38 15.88
CA SER A 95 -5.16 -11.46 16.36
C SER A 95 -4.70 -12.14 17.65
N VAL A 96 -3.41 -12.08 17.96
CA VAL A 96 -2.83 -12.66 19.19
C VAL A 96 -2.55 -11.61 20.27
N THR A 97 -2.88 -10.35 20.04
CA THR A 97 -2.62 -9.25 20.98
C THR A 97 -3.92 -8.80 21.63
N PHE A 98 -3.92 -8.60 22.95
CA PHE A 98 -5.06 -8.01 23.64
C PHE A 98 -5.14 -6.51 23.35
N VAL A 99 -6.10 -6.12 22.50
CA VAL A 99 -6.22 -4.74 22.03
C VAL A 99 -7.19 -3.93 22.89
N GLN A 100 -6.64 -3.02 23.68
CA GLN A 100 -7.38 -2.25 24.69
C GLN A 100 -8.13 -1.03 24.14
N SER A 101 -7.69 -0.46 23.02
CA SER A 101 -8.30 0.76 22.45
C SER A 101 -8.00 0.92 20.96
N LYS A 102 -8.72 1.84 20.30
CA LYS A 102 -8.52 2.14 18.87
C LYS A 102 -7.13 2.72 18.63
N GLN A 103 -6.64 3.51 19.58
CA GLN A 103 -5.28 4.06 19.51
C GLN A 103 -4.24 2.95 19.72
N HIS A 104 -4.48 2.02 20.63
CA HIS A 104 -3.61 0.86 20.80
C HIS A 104 -3.54 0.02 19.51
N LEU A 105 -4.68 -0.22 18.85
CA LEU A 105 -4.71 -0.90 17.55
C LEU A 105 -3.87 -0.19 16.49
N ARG A 106 -4.04 1.13 16.36
CA ARG A 106 -3.28 1.96 15.42
C ARG A 106 -1.77 1.89 15.68
N ASN A 107 -1.37 1.92 16.95
CA ASN A 107 0.03 1.81 17.34
C ASN A 107 0.61 0.42 17.00
N ILE A 108 -0.14 -0.66 17.24
CA ILE A 108 0.27 -2.01 16.85
C ILE A 108 0.47 -2.08 15.34
N ILE A 109 -0.51 -1.61 14.54
CA ILE A 109 -0.43 -1.63 13.08
C ILE A 109 0.79 -0.84 12.58
N LYS A 110 1.03 0.36 13.10
CA LYS A 110 2.22 1.18 12.76
C LYS A 110 3.52 0.46 13.09
N LYS A 111 3.62 -0.11 14.30
CA LYS A 111 4.82 -0.81 14.76
C LYS A 111 5.13 -2.03 13.89
N GLU A 112 4.11 -2.81 13.54
CA GLU A 112 4.28 -4.00 12.70
C GLU A 112 4.58 -3.63 11.25
N PHE A 113 4.00 -2.55 10.72
CA PHE A 113 4.35 -2.05 9.39
C PHE A 113 5.83 -1.65 9.29
N ILE A 114 6.34 -0.89 10.26
CA ILE A 114 7.77 -0.51 10.35
C ILE A 114 8.66 -1.74 10.56
N ARG A 115 8.20 -2.74 11.33
CA ARG A 115 8.93 -4.00 11.51
C ARG A 115 9.08 -4.76 10.19
N VAL A 116 8.01 -4.82 9.39
CA VAL A 116 8.06 -5.46 8.08
C VAL A 116 9.03 -4.73 7.18
N GLU A 117 8.98 -3.40 7.11
CA GLU A 117 9.93 -2.55 6.38
C GLU A 117 11.40 -2.89 6.69
N ASN A 118 11.76 -2.99 7.98
CA ASN A 118 13.16 -3.20 8.39
C ASN A 118 13.63 -4.68 8.35
N SER A 119 12.79 -5.60 7.88
CA SER A 119 13.16 -7.03 7.84
C SER A 119 13.86 -7.41 6.54
N GLU A 120 14.91 -8.24 6.61
CA GLU A 120 15.53 -8.84 5.41
C GLU A 120 14.50 -9.65 4.58
N ASN A 121 13.50 -10.21 5.28
CA ASN A 121 12.37 -10.89 4.67
C ASN A 121 11.54 -9.97 3.77
N SER A 122 11.46 -8.67 4.06
CA SER A 122 10.77 -7.66 3.23
C SER A 122 11.41 -7.53 1.85
N LEU A 123 12.74 -7.38 1.82
CA LEU A 123 13.51 -7.28 0.58
C LEU A 123 13.45 -8.60 -0.20
N SER A 124 13.56 -9.74 0.49
CA SER A 124 13.42 -11.05 -0.14
C SER A 124 12.02 -11.27 -0.74
N PHE A 125 10.98 -10.80 -0.04
CA PHE A 125 9.60 -10.88 -0.50
C PHE A 125 9.39 -9.98 -1.71
N ALA A 126 9.79 -8.71 -1.61
CA ALA A 126 9.72 -7.75 -2.70
C ALA A 126 10.47 -8.25 -3.94
N LYS A 127 11.68 -8.79 -3.75
CA LYS A 127 12.48 -9.38 -4.83
C LYS A 127 11.76 -10.56 -5.47
N ARG A 128 11.31 -11.54 -4.68
CA ARG A 128 10.57 -12.70 -5.19
C ARG A 128 9.28 -12.28 -5.89
N TRP A 129 8.58 -11.29 -5.35
CA TRP A 129 7.36 -10.76 -5.94
C TRP A 129 7.65 -10.11 -7.30
N MET A 130 8.69 -9.26 -7.38
CA MET A 130 9.13 -8.69 -8.65
C MET A 130 9.50 -9.78 -9.65
N GLU A 131 10.27 -10.80 -9.25
CA GLU A 131 10.64 -11.92 -10.13
C GLU A 131 9.42 -12.71 -10.62
N THR A 132 8.46 -12.98 -9.73
CA THR A 132 7.26 -13.77 -10.05
C THR A 132 6.32 -12.99 -10.99
N PHE A 133 6.25 -11.68 -10.83
CA PHE A 133 5.24 -10.85 -11.50
C PHE A 133 5.80 -9.88 -12.55
N HIS A 134 7.10 -9.97 -12.84
CA HIS A 134 7.80 -9.13 -13.81
C HIS A 134 7.14 -9.14 -15.19
N GLN A 135 6.73 -10.32 -15.67
CA GLN A 135 6.13 -10.47 -17.00
C GLN A 135 4.75 -9.83 -17.08
N GLN A 136 3.90 -10.01 -16.04
CA GLN A 136 2.61 -9.33 -15.99
C GLN A 136 2.78 -7.81 -15.90
N ILE A 137 3.73 -7.32 -15.09
CA ILE A 137 3.99 -5.88 -14.98
C ILE A 137 4.49 -5.31 -16.32
N LYS A 138 5.43 -6.00 -16.99
CA LYS A 138 5.90 -5.61 -18.32
C LYS A 138 4.77 -5.52 -19.33
N SER A 139 3.82 -6.45 -19.32
CA SER A 139 2.67 -6.42 -20.24
C SER A 139 1.68 -5.27 -20.00
N VAL A 140 1.75 -4.60 -18.86
CA VAL A 140 0.91 -3.44 -18.52
C VAL A 140 1.65 -2.12 -18.74
N ILE A 141 2.98 -2.13 -18.64
CA ILE A 141 3.83 -0.94 -18.79
C ILE A 141 4.34 -0.75 -20.24
N CYS A 142 4.48 -1.84 -21.02
CA CYS A 142 4.89 -1.83 -22.43
C CYS A 142 3.72 -2.11 -23.36
#